data_AF-A0A5S4Y907-F1
#
_entry.id   AF-A0A5S4Y907-F1
#
_cell.length_a   1.000
_cell.length_b   1.000
_cell.length_c   1.000
_cell.angle_alpha   90.00
_cell.angle_beta   90.00
_cell.angle_gamma   90.00
#
_symmetry.space_group_name_H-M   'P 1'
#
loop_
_entity.id
_entity.type
_entity.pdbx_description
1 polymer ?
#
loop_
_entity_poly.entity_id
_entity_poly.type
_entity_poly.pdbx_seq_one_letter_code
_entity_poly.pdbx_strand_id
1 'polypeptide(L)'
;MTLATQFNDTPTEKLIPDWYLACREVDLCASHRIGLATGLPVISTDMLGRHPERPWTGVPDAVVEFYHRLSNDTIHWFLRAHHKNMRPIIREKIRAQRQMGDGFIFESAALRPEYLADWEIGDALVVCFHVEDPVLRERIVHGSRYSEQGKQVKAAIEKFVERSLCENTALAEAAKAHGAPRIDVTNPENADRSTKELVSRLVGSSDPS
;
A
#
# COMPACT_ATOMS: atom_id res chain seq x y z
N MET A 1 4.19 0.70 1.68
CA MET A 1 5.43 -0.09 1.73
C MET A 1 5.21 -1.36 0.93
N THR A 2 6.22 -1.84 0.20
CA THR A 2 6.15 -3.07 -0.60
C THR A 2 7.23 -4.03 -0.10
N LEU A 3 6.82 -5.26 0.19
CA LEU A 3 7.69 -6.38 0.54
C LEU A 3 7.69 -7.35 -0.65
N ALA A 4 8.85 -7.72 -1.18
CA ALA A 4 8.95 -8.71 -2.25
C ALA A 4 9.92 -9.82 -1.84
N THR A 5 9.51 -11.07 -1.99
CA THR A 5 10.33 -12.27 -1.75
C THR A 5 10.30 -13.13 -3.01
N GLN A 6 11.41 -13.77 -3.35
CA GLN A 6 11.51 -14.56 -4.57
C GLN A 6 12.17 -15.90 -4.32
N PHE A 7 11.48 -16.96 -4.74
CA PHE A 7 11.98 -18.32 -4.97
C PHE A 7 11.14 -18.95 -6.10
N ASN A 8 11.74 -19.87 -6.88
CA ASN A 8 11.33 -20.27 -8.24
C ASN A 8 9.94 -20.93 -8.43
N ASP A 9 9.32 -20.60 -9.60
CA ASP A 9 8.25 -21.22 -10.44
C ASP A 9 7.00 -21.87 -9.79
N THR A 10 5.74 -21.44 -10.01
CA THR A 10 4.95 -21.27 -11.27
C THR A 10 3.63 -20.48 -10.99
N PRO A 11 2.93 -19.87 -11.98
CA PRO A 11 1.79 -18.98 -11.73
C PRO A 11 0.42 -19.67 -11.79
N THR A 12 -0.53 -19.24 -10.95
CA THR A 12 -1.96 -19.48 -11.18
C THR A 12 -2.75 -18.17 -11.21
N GLU A 13 -3.40 -17.92 -12.35
CA GLU A 13 -4.37 -16.85 -12.57
C GLU A 13 -5.58 -16.98 -11.65
N LYS A 14 -5.95 -15.91 -10.94
CA LYS A 14 -7.34 -15.66 -10.55
C LYS A 14 -7.69 -14.17 -10.69
N LEU A 15 -8.82 -13.97 -11.36
CA LEU A 15 -9.51 -12.71 -11.67
C LEU A 15 -9.70 -11.79 -10.45
N ILE A 16 -9.39 -10.50 -10.63
CA ILE A 16 -9.64 -9.43 -9.66
C ILE A 16 -11.00 -8.76 -9.99
N PRO A 17 -11.92 -8.58 -9.02
CA PRO A 17 -13.25 -7.99 -9.25
C PRO A 17 -13.24 -6.47 -9.56
N ASP A 18 -14.23 -6.03 -10.34
CA ASP A 18 -14.37 -4.67 -10.93
C ASP A 18 -14.44 -3.48 -9.95
N TRP A 19 -14.68 -3.68 -8.65
CA TRP A 19 -14.70 -2.59 -7.67
C TRP A 19 -13.28 -2.09 -7.30
N TYR A 20 -12.24 -2.76 -7.79
CA TYR A 20 -10.81 -2.45 -7.61
C TYR A 20 -10.28 -1.30 -8.50
N LEU A 21 -11.11 -0.76 -9.40
CA LEU A 21 -10.69 0.11 -10.52
C LEU A 21 -10.79 1.64 -10.28
N ALA A 22 -11.38 2.11 -9.18
CA ALA A 22 -11.72 3.53 -9.02
C ALA A 22 -10.54 4.50 -8.73
N CYS A 23 -9.29 4.02 -8.65
CA CYS A 23 -8.09 4.88 -8.76
C CYS A 23 -7.13 4.39 -9.85
N ARG A 24 -7.62 3.64 -10.85
CA ARG A 24 -6.81 2.98 -11.89
C ARG A 24 -7.02 3.49 -13.32
N GLU A 25 -7.75 4.59 -13.55
CA GLU A 25 -7.93 5.05 -14.94
C GLU A 25 -6.62 5.51 -15.61
N VAL A 26 -5.53 5.70 -14.87
CA VAL A 26 -4.18 5.79 -15.45
C VAL A 26 -3.18 5.25 -14.41
N ASP A 27 -2.32 4.30 -14.80
CA ASP A 27 -1.24 3.65 -14.03
C ASP A 27 -1.61 2.54 -13.02
N LEU A 28 -1.25 1.31 -13.40
CA LEU A 28 -1.14 0.17 -12.49
C LEU A 28 -0.17 0.50 -11.34
N CYS A 29 -0.55 0.25 -10.09
CA CYS A 29 0.35 0.42 -8.94
C CYS A 29 1.65 -0.39 -9.12
N ALA A 30 2.75 0.11 -8.56
CA ALA A 30 4.08 -0.47 -8.76
C ALA A 30 4.16 -1.95 -8.38
N SER A 31 3.51 -2.38 -7.28
CA SER A 31 3.42 -3.79 -6.87
C SER A 31 2.84 -4.69 -7.97
N HIS A 32 1.76 -4.25 -8.61
CA HIS A 32 1.10 -4.97 -9.69
C HIS A 32 1.97 -5.01 -10.96
N ARG A 33 2.65 -3.91 -11.29
CA ARG A 33 3.61 -3.88 -12.40
C ARG A 33 4.79 -4.81 -12.17
N ILE A 34 5.30 -4.87 -10.94
CA ILE A 34 6.36 -5.82 -10.57
C ILE A 34 5.82 -7.24 -10.70
N GLY A 35 4.67 -7.56 -10.10
CA GLY A 35 4.07 -8.90 -10.15
C GLY A 35 3.79 -9.38 -11.57
N LEU A 36 3.28 -8.52 -12.46
CA LEU A 36 3.10 -8.85 -13.87
C LEU A 36 4.42 -9.13 -14.58
N ALA A 37 5.48 -8.37 -14.27
CA ALA A 37 6.78 -8.54 -14.92
C ALA A 37 7.57 -9.74 -14.39
N THR A 38 7.37 -10.13 -13.13
CA THR A 38 8.07 -11.25 -12.48
C THR A 38 7.25 -12.54 -12.44
N GLY A 39 5.96 -12.48 -12.73
CA GLY A 39 5.03 -13.60 -12.55
C GLY A 39 4.65 -13.87 -11.09
N LEU A 40 5.11 -13.05 -10.14
CA LEU A 40 4.85 -13.25 -8.72
C LEU A 40 3.44 -12.80 -8.33
N PRO A 41 2.73 -13.57 -7.48
CA PRO A 41 1.45 -13.15 -6.93
C PRO A 41 1.60 -11.88 -6.08
N VAL A 42 0.65 -10.96 -6.23
CA VAL A 42 0.57 -9.72 -5.44
C VAL A 42 -0.55 -9.82 -4.41
N ILE A 43 -0.20 -9.62 -3.16
CA ILE A 43 -1.11 -9.67 -2.01
C ILE A 43 -1.25 -8.26 -1.45
N SER A 44 -2.44 -7.67 -1.58
CA SER A 44 -2.77 -6.40 -0.92
C SER A 44 -3.52 -6.66 0.39
N THR A 45 -3.17 -5.90 1.43
CA THR A 45 -3.94 -5.90 2.69
C THR A 45 -5.27 -5.19 2.60
N ASP A 46 -5.49 -4.42 1.54
CA ASP A 46 -6.73 -3.66 1.36
C ASP A 46 -7.93 -4.62 1.29
N MET A 47 -7.67 -5.87 0.89
CA MET A 47 -8.63 -6.98 0.87
C MET A 47 -8.82 -7.66 2.25
N LEU A 48 -8.00 -7.33 3.25
CA LEU A 48 -7.99 -7.96 4.58
C LEU A 48 -8.74 -7.11 5.63
N GLY A 49 -8.90 -5.81 5.39
CA GLY A 49 -9.63 -4.88 6.27
C GLY A 49 -11.09 -4.69 5.85
N ARG A 50 -11.97 -4.44 6.82
CA ARG A 50 -13.37 -4.00 6.58
C ARG A 50 -13.55 -2.48 6.73
N HIS A 51 -12.47 -1.73 6.55
CA HIS A 51 -12.53 -0.29 6.75
C HIS A 51 -12.90 0.39 5.44
N PRO A 52 -13.77 1.42 5.42
CA PRO A 52 -13.90 2.25 4.24
C PRO A 52 -12.56 2.91 3.99
N GLU A 53 -11.84 2.40 3.00
CA GLU A 53 -10.52 2.91 2.67
C GLU A 53 -10.67 4.29 2.06
N ARG A 54 -11.68 4.49 1.20
CA ARG A 54 -11.93 5.72 0.47
C ARG A 54 -13.36 6.23 0.72
N PRO A 55 -13.55 7.48 1.19
CA PRO A 55 -14.88 7.99 1.49
C PRO A 55 -15.77 8.20 0.26
N TRP A 56 -15.20 8.23 -0.95
CA TRP A 56 -15.92 8.45 -2.22
C TRP A 56 -16.41 7.16 -2.90
N THR A 57 -16.41 6.02 -2.21
CA THR A 57 -16.87 4.72 -2.76
C THR A 57 -18.20 4.24 -2.15
N GLY A 58 -19.09 5.16 -1.75
CA GLY A 58 -20.40 4.82 -1.19
C GLY A 58 -20.37 4.43 0.29
N VAL A 59 -19.64 5.20 1.11
CA VAL A 59 -19.60 5.01 2.57
C VAL A 59 -20.92 5.47 3.20
N PRO A 60 -21.52 4.71 4.13
CA PRO A 60 -22.76 5.11 4.79
C PRO A 60 -22.65 6.47 5.49
N ASP A 61 -23.69 7.29 5.42
CA ASP A 61 -23.68 8.66 5.97
C ASP A 61 -23.33 8.71 7.45
N ALA A 62 -23.84 7.79 8.26
CA ALA A 62 -23.53 7.72 9.69
C ALA A 62 -22.03 7.52 9.96
N VAL A 63 -21.33 6.80 9.07
CA VAL A 63 -19.88 6.63 9.16
C VAL A 63 -19.19 7.93 8.77
N VAL A 64 -19.62 8.59 7.71
CA VAL A 64 -19.07 9.89 7.29
C VAL A 64 -19.23 10.94 8.40
N GLU A 65 -20.42 11.03 9.01
CA GLU A 65 -20.69 11.92 10.13
C GLU A 65 -19.80 11.64 11.34
N PHE A 66 -19.56 10.37 11.66
CA PHE A 66 -18.66 9.97 12.74
C PHE A 66 -17.23 10.48 12.48
N TYR A 67 -16.66 10.22 11.30
CA TYR A 67 -15.33 10.71 10.93
C TYR A 67 -15.23 12.23 10.92
N HIS A 68 -16.31 12.92 10.55
CA HIS A 68 -16.35 14.38 10.51
C HIS A 68 -16.16 15.02 11.89
N ARG A 69 -16.54 14.32 12.97
CA ARG A 69 -16.39 14.80 14.36
C ARG A 69 -14.99 14.59 14.93
N LEU A 70 -14.16 13.79 14.28
CA LEU A 70 -12.83 13.45 14.77
C LEU A 70 -11.79 14.48 14.32
N SER A 71 -10.82 14.77 15.20
CA SER A 71 -9.61 15.52 14.80
C SER A 71 -8.76 14.68 13.84
N ASN A 72 -7.92 15.34 13.03
CA ASN A 72 -7.04 14.65 12.09
C ASN A 72 -6.09 13.69 12.83
N ASP A 73 -5.55 14.12 13.98
CA ASP A 73 -4.72 13.29 14.86
C ASP A 73 -5.44 12.03 15.35
N THR A 74 -6.73 12.16 15.70
CA THR A 74 -7.53 11.03 16.17
C THR A 74 -7.80 10.05 15.04
N ILE A 75 -8.08 10.54 13.84
CA ILE A 75 -8.25 9.70 12.64
C ILE A 75 -6.96 8.96 12.30
N HIS A 76 -5.80 9.63 12.38
CA HIS A 76 -4.50 9.00 12.15
C HIS A 76 -4.17 7.98 13.25
N TRP A 77 -4.51 8.27 14.51
CA TRP A 77 -4.38 7.32 15.60
C TRP A 77 -5.22 6.06 15.37
N PHE A 78 -6.48 6.20 14.93
CA PHE A 78 -7.32 5.05 14.58
C PHE A 78 -6.71 4.20 13.47
N LEU A 79 -6.13 4.83 12.44
CA LEU A 79 -5.43 4.12 11.37
C LEU A 79 -4.25 3.32 11.92
N ARG A 80 -3.42 3.93 12.77
CA ARG A 80 -2.29 3.23 13.40
C ARG A 80 -2.74 2.08 14.31
N ALA A 81 -3.80 2.27 15.08
CA ALA A 81 -4.40 1.21 15.88
C ALA A 81 -4.90 0.06 15.00
N HIS A 82 -5.52 0.38 13.86
CA HIS A 82 -5.94 -0.61 12.88
C HIS A 82 -4.75 -1.39 12.29
N HIS A 83 -3.67 -0.71 11.89
CA HIS A 83 -2.45 -1.36 11.39
C HIS A 83 -1.85 -2.30 12.45
N LYS A 84 -1.78 -1.86 13.71
CA LYS A 84 -1.32 -2.69 14.83
C LYS A 84 -2.20 -3.94 15.01
N ASN A 85 -3.52 -3.80 14.88
CA ASN A 85 -4.45 -4.93 15.00
C ASN A 85 -4.35 -5.90 13.81
N MET A 86 -3.98 -5.43 12.63
CA MET A 86 -3.73 -6.29 11.46
C MET A 86 -2.39 -7.03 11.52
N ARG A 87 -1.46 -6.59 12.36
CA ARG A 87 -0.11 -7.16 12.46
C ARG A 87 -0.08 -8.69 12.60
N PRO A 88 -0.89 -9.35 13.46
CA PRO A 88 -0.90 -10.82 13.55
C PRO A 88 -1.39 -11.48 12.26
N ILE A 89 -2.42 -10.91 11.61
CA ILE A 89 -2.99 -11.44 10.36
C ILE A 89 -1.95 -11.35 9.23
N ILE A 90 -1.26 -10.21 9.12
CA ILE A 90 -0.18 -10.00 8.16
C ILE A 90 0.95 -11.01 8.40
N ARG A 91 1.36 -11.22 9.65
CA ARG A 91 2.38 -12.21 10.01
C ARG A 91 1.99 -13.61 9.54
N GLU A 92 0.80 -14.08 9.89
CA GLU A 92 0.37 -15.43 9.51
C GLU A 92 0.24 -15.56 7.99
N LYS A 93 -0.17 -14.51 7.28
CA LYS A 93 -0.23 -14.51 5.82
C LYS A 93 1.17 -14.62 5.20
N ILE A 94 2.14 -13.82 5.66
CA ILE A 94 3.54 -13.90 5.23
C ILE A 94 4.08 -15.31 5.49
N ARG A 95 3.89 -15.84 6.70
CA ARG A 95 4.33 -17.19 7.08
C ARG A 95 3.73 -18.27 6.19
N ALA A 96 2.43 -18.21 5.93
CA ALA A 96 1.74 -19.17 5.07
C ALA A 96 2.27 -19.13 3.64
N GLN A 97 2.50 -17.94 3.08
CA GLN A 97 3.10 -17.83 1.73
C GLN A 97 4.52 -18.39 1.68
N ARG A 98 5.36 -18.10 2.68
CA ARG A 98 6.70 -18.68 2.76
C ARG A 98 6.69 -20.21 2.87
N GLN A 99 5.70 -20.79 3.54
CA GLN A 99 5.54 -22.25 3.64
C GLN A 99 5.13 -22.90 2.31
N MET A 100 4.45 -22.17 1.43
CA MET A 100 4.12 -22.66 0.09
C MET A 100 5.36 -22.76 -0.81
N GLY A 101 6.42 -22.02 -0.49
CA GLY A 101 7.70 -22.06 -1.20
C GLY A 101 7.79 -21.12 -2.40
N ASP A 102 6.66 -20.60 -2.87
CA ASP A 102 6.59 -19.67 -4.00
C ASP A 102 6.98 -18.24 -3.55
N GLY A 103 7.67 -17.50 -4.42
CA GLY A 103 7.87 -16.06 -4.24
C GLY A 103 6.54 -15.30 -4.23
N PHE A 104 6.49 -14.16 -3.55
CA PHE A 104 5.31 -13.27 -3.54
C PHE A 104 5.68 -11.82 -3.27
N ILE A 105 4.77 -10.94 -3.67
CA ILE A 105 4.82 -9.49 -3.37
C ILE A 105 3.67 -9.18 -2.41
N PHE A 106 3.98 -8.46 -1.35
CA PHE A 106 3.02 -7.99 -0.36
C PHE A 106 3.02 -6.47 -0.33
N GLU A 107 1.85 -5.86 -0.54
CA GLU A 107 1.68 -4.41 -0.58
C GLU A 107 0.72 -3.97 0.53
N SER A 108 1.10 -2.93 1.27
CA SER A 108 0.24 -2.33 2.29
C SER A 108 0.80 -1.03 2.86
N ALA A 109 -0.08 -0.16 3.37
CA ALA A 109 0.29 0.88 4.34
C ALA A 109 0.46 0.33 5.78
N ALA A 110 -0.19 -0.80 6.09
CA ALA A 110 -0.06 -1.51 7.36
C ALA A 110 1.19 -2.39 7.48
N LEU A 111 1.89 -2.60 6.36
CA LEU A 111 3.26 -3.07 6.35
C LEU A 111 4.17 -1.96 6.92
N ARG A 112 4.15 -1.78 8.23
CA ARG A 112 4.90 -0.74 8.91
C ARG A 112 6.34 -1.21 9.18
N PRO A 113 7.38 -0.39 8.90
CA PRO A 113 8.78 -0.75 9.11
C PRO A 113 9.10 -1.25 10.52
N GLU A 114 8.48 -0.65 11.55
CA GLU A 114 8.68 -1.03 12.96
C GLU A 114 8.18 -2.44 13.32
N TYR A 115 7.42 -3.10 12.43
CA TYR A 115 6.90 -4.46 12.65
C TYR A 115 7.65 -5.53 11.87
N LEU A 116 8.62 -5.16 11.01
CA LEU A 116 9.28 -6.10 10.11
C LEU A 116 10.01 -7.22 10.84
N ALA A 117 10.67 -6.90 11.96
CA ALA A 117 11.38 -7.89 12.78
C ALA A 117 10.44 -8.99 13.31
N ASP A 118 9.16 -8.68 13.48
CA ASP A 118 8.15 -9.60 14.02
C ASP A 118 7.51 -10.51 12.96
N TRP A 119 7.78 -10.25 11.68
CA TRP A 119 7.15 -10.94 10.55
C TRP A 119 8.01 -12.03 9.94
N GLU A 120 9.21 -12.27 10.47
CA GLU A 120 10.11 -13.32 10.01
C GLU A 120 10.28 -13.27 8.48
N ILE A 121 10.50 -12.07 7.94
CA ILE A 121 10.48 -11.81 6.50
C ILE A 121 11.67 -12.42 5.74
N GLY A 122 12.66 -12.98 6.45
CA GLY A 122 13.81 -13.62 5.84
C GLY A 122 14.64 -12.63 5.00
N ASP A 123 14.94 -13.03 3.77
CA ASP A 123 15.70 -12.28 2.76
C ASP A 123 14.82 -11.40 1.86
N ALA A 124 13.58 -11.12 2.28
CA ALA A 124 12.68 -10.24 1.55
C ALA A 124 13.31 -8.88 1.24
N LEU A 125 13.14 -8.43 0.00
CA LEU A 125 13.36 -7.05 -0.38
C LEU A 125 12.24 -6.18 0.19
N VAL A 126 12.61 -5.27 1.09
CA VAL A 126 11.70 -4.29 1.69
C VAL A 126 11.94 -2.94 1.03
N VAL A 127 10.89 -2.27 0.56
CA VAL A 127 10.98 -0.88 0.09
C VAL A 127 9.79 -0.04 0.56
N CYS A 128 10.08 1.21 0.92
CA CYS A 128 9.05 2.22 1.22
C CYS A 128 8.98 3.24 0.08
N PHE A 129 7.92 3.16 -0.72
CA PHE A 129 7.59 4.25 -1.65
C PHE A 129 7.07 5.47 -0.89
N HIS A 130 7.60 6.64 -1.24
CA HIS A 130 7.22 7.92 -0.70
C HIS A 130 6.92 8.89 -1.84
N VAL A 131 5.88 9.71 -1.65
CA VAL A 131 5.49 10.78 -2.58
C VAL A 131 5.47 12.07 -1.78
N GLU A 132 5.94 13.19 -2.34
CA GLU A 132 5.82 14.48 -1.69
C GLU A 132 4.35 14.88 -1.46
N ASP A 133 4.10 15.49 -0.31
CA ASP A 133 2.75 15.82 0.17
C ASP A 133 1.87 16.60 -0.82
N PRO A 134 2.37 17.63 -1.55
CA PRO A 134 1.56 18.32 -2.56
C PRO A 134 1.08 17.39 -3.68
N VAL A 135 1.96 16.50 -4.15
CA VAL A 135 1.65 15.54 -5.23
C VAL A 135 0.70 14.45 -4.72
N LEU A 136 0.90 13.97 -3.49
CA LEU A 136 -0.01 12.99 -2.88
C LEU A 136 -1.42 13.59 -2.72
N ARG A 137 -1.53 14.83 -2.23
CA ARG A 137 -2.80 15.55 -2.14
C ARG A 137 -3.46 15.67 -3.52
N GLU A 138 -2.73 16.09 -4.53
CA GLU A 138 -3.27 16.25 -5.89
C GLU A 138 -3.80 14.91 -6.44
N ARG A 139 -3.04 13.83 -6.29
CA ARG A 139 -3.48 12.47 -6.71
C ARG A 139 -4.78 12.06 -6.04
N ILE A 140 -4.92 12.33 -4.74
CA ILE A 140 -6.14 12.02 -3.98
C ILE A 140 -7.32 12.88 -4.46
N VAL A 141 -7.11 14.19 -4.62
CA VAL A 141 -8.15 15.14 -5.08
C VAL A 141 -8.62 14.77 -6.49
N HIS A 142 -7.70 14.45 -7.39
CA HIS A 142 -8.00 14.00 -8.74
C HIS A 142 -8.72 12.65 -8.75
N GLY A 143 -8.16 11.64 -8.06
CA GLY A 143 -8.71 10.28 -8.01
C GLY A 143 -10.04 10.15 -7.27
N SER A 144 -10.42 11.15 -6.47
CA SER A 144 -11.74 11.23 -5.83
C SER A 144 -12.78 11.99 -6.66
N ARG A 145 -12.40 12.51 -7.84
CA ARG A 145 -13.21 13.43 -8.65
C ARG A 145 -13.76 14.57 -7.80
N TYR A 146 -12.92 15.15 -6.93
CA TYR A 146 -13.32 16.03 -5.84
C TYR A 146 -14.31 17.12 -6.26
N SER A 147 -14.12 17.77 -7.42
CA SER A 147 -15.01 18.83 -7.92
C SER A 147 -16.47 18.38 -8.10
N GLU A 148 -16.67 17.13 -8.51
CA GLU A 148 -17.98 16.51 -8.78
C GLU A 148 -18.71 16.06 -7.50
N GLN A 149 -18.01 16.05 -6.36
CA GLN A 149 -18.54 15.52 -5.11
C GLN A 149 -19.44 16.53 -4.37
N GLY A 150 -20.43 16.00 -3.66
CA GLY A 150 -21.26 16.76 -2.72
C GLY A 150 -20.46 17.26 -1.51
N LYS A 151 -20.97 18.29 -0.81
CA LYS A 151 -20.27 18.95 0.31
C LYS A 151 -19.81 17.97 1.40
N GLN A 152 -20.65 17.02 1.77
CA GLN A 152 -20.32 16.03 2.80
C GLN A 152 -19.19 15.09 2.38
N VAL A 153 -19.19 14.62 1.13
CA VAL A 153 -18.14 13.77 0.58
C VAL A 153 -16.83 14.56 0.42
N LYS A 154 -16.89 15.84 0.00
CA LYS A 154 -15.73 16.75 -0.05
C LYS A 154 -15.04 16.87 1.31
N ALA A 155 -15.81 17.11 2.38
CA ALA A 155 -15.25 17.18 3.73
C ALA A 155 -14.60 15.85 4.17
N ALA A 156 -15.20 14.71 3.79
CA ALA A 156 -14.62 13.40 4.05
C ALA A 156 -13.32 13.17 3.26
N ILE A 157 -13.25 13.64 2.00
CA ILE A 157 -12.02 13.60 1.18
C ILE A 157 -10.93 14.44 1.84
N GLU A 158 -11.23 15.63 2.33
CA GLU A 158 -10.25 16.48 3.04
C GLU A 158 -9.68 15.76 4.27
N LYS A 159 -10.53 15.11 5.07
CA LYS A 159 -10.08 14.28 6.20
C LYS A 159 -9.20 13.11 5.75
N PHE A 160 -9.55 12.46 4.64
CA PHE A 160 -8.74 11.39 4.07
C PHE A 160 -7.38 11.91 3.59
N VAL A 161 -7.32 13.08 2.94
CA VAL A 161 -6.07 13.74 2.54
C VAL A 161 -5.19 13.94 3.77
N GLU A 162 -5.68 14.64 4.79
CA GLU A 162 -4.91 14.94 6.00
C GLU A 162 -4.37 13.67 6.66
N ARG A 163 -5.21 12.64 6.83
CA ARG A 163 -4.77 11.33 7.34
C ARG A 163 -3.67 10.71 6.48
N SER A 164 -3.77 10.80 5.17
CA SER A 164 -2.82 10.18 4.24
C SER A 164 -1.48 10.90 4.24
N LEU A 165 -1.47 12.23 4.37
CA LEU A 165 -0.24 13.02 4.52
C LEU A 165 0.47 12.71 5.84
N CYS A 166 -0.29 12.67 6.96
CA CYS A 166 0.25 12.24 8.26
C CYS A 166 0.85 10.83 8.18
N GLU A 167 0.16 9.89 7.53
CA GLU A 167 0.67 8.51 7.40
C GLU A 167 1.87 8.41 6.45
N ASN A 168 1.87 9.15 5.34
CA ASN A 168 3.00 9.21 4.40
C ASN A 168 4.29 9.66 5.11
N THR A 169 4.19 10.74 5.88
CA THR A 169 5.30 11.23 6.72
C THR A 169 5.70 10.19 7.77
N ALA A 170 4.73 9.63 8.51
CA ALA A 170 5.01 8.67 9.57
C ALA A 170 5.68 7.38 9.05
N LEU A 171 5.26 6.87 7.88
CA LEU A 171 5.88 5.71 7.25
C LEU A 171 7.29 6.02 6.74
N ALA A 172 7.52 7.21 6.18
CA ALA A 172 8.85 7.62 5.74
C ALA A 172 9.85 7.73 6.90
N GLU A 173 9.43 8.30 8.03
CA GLU A 173 10.26 8.37 9.24
C GLU A 173 10.51 6.99 9.85
N ALA A 174 9.48 6.14 9.89
CA ALA A 174 9.64 4.75 10.34
C ALA A 174 10.61 3.97 9.43
N ALA A 175 10.52 4.16 8.11
CA ALA A 175 11.39 3.48 7.15
C ALA A 175 12.86 3.84 7.41
N LYS A 176 13.13 5.13 7.60
CA LYS A 176 14.45 5.63 7.99
C LYS A 176 14.92 5.03 9.32
N ALA A 177 14.07 5.04 10.35
CA ALA A 177 14.42 4.54 11.68
C ALA A 177 14.72 3.03 11.72
N HIS A 178 14.07 2.25 10.84
CA HIS A 178 14.18 0.79 10.79
C HIS A 178 15.01 0.27 9.60
N GLY A 179 15.72 1.15 8.90
CA GLY A 179 16.64 0.75 7.82
C GLY A 179 15.94 0.23 6.56
N ALA A 180 14.65 0.50 6.37
CA ALA A 180 13.94 0.18 5.13
C ALA A 180 14.24 1.26 4.06
N PRO A 181 14.79 0.89 2.89
CA PRO A 181 15.06 1.85 1.81
C PRO A 181 13.82 2.64 1.42
N ARG A 182 13.94 3.98 1.50
CA ARG A 182 12.92 4.90 1.01
C ARG A 182 13.20 5.25 -0.44
N ILE A 183 12.22 5.02 -1.31
CA ILE A 183 12.30 5.36 -2.73
C ILE A 183 11.29 6.49 -2.99
N ASP A 184 11.80 7.61 -3.50
CA ASP A 184 10.98 8.73 -3.93
C ASP A 184 10.33 8.43 -5.28
N VAL A 185 9.00 8.43 -5.30
CA VAL A 185 8.15 8.19 -6.48
C VAL A 185 7.21 9.37 -6.75
N THR A 186 7.63 10.57 -6.33
CA THR A 186 6.92 11.82 -6.59
C THR A 186 6.74 12.06 -8.08
N ASN A 187 7.83 11.91 -8.85
CA ASN A 187 7.79 11.94 -10.31
C ASN A 187 7.44 10.55 -10.89
N PRO A 188 6.46 10.43 -11.81
CA PRO A 188 6.17 9.20 -12.53
C PRO A 188 7.39 8.51 -13.17
N GLU A 189 8.34 9.25 -13.72
CA GLU A 189 9.57 8.70 -14.30
C GLU A 189 10.45 7.99 -13.26
N ASN A 190 10.50 8.54 -12.04
CA ASN A 190 11.19 7.91 -10.91
C ASN A 190 10.44 6.65 -10.47
N ALA A 191 9.11 6.71 -10.39
CA ALA A 191 8.29 5.54 -10.09
C ALA A 191 8.54 4.40 -11.09
N ASP A 192 8.58 4.72 -12.39
CA ASP A 192 8.86 3.78 -13.48
C ASP A 192 10.25 3.18 -13.38
N ARG A 193 11.27 4.04 -13.23
CA ARG A 193 12.65 3.63 -13.10
C ARG A 193 12.85 2.70 -11.91
N SER A 194 12.34 3.08 -10.74
CA SER A 194 12.43 2.26 -9.54
C SER A 194 11.66 0.95 -9.65
N THR A 195 10.49 0.96 -10.30
CA THR A 195 9.74 -0.29 -10.60
C THR A 195 10.59 -1.23 -11.45
N LYS A 196 11.19 -0.74 -12.53
CA LYS A 196 12.08 -1.54 -13.40
C LYS A 196 13.30 -2.06 -12.66
N GLU A 197 13.92 -1.23 -11.83
CA GLU A 197 15.06 -1.63 -11.00
C GLU A 197 14.70 -2.76 -10.04
N LEU A 198 13.53 -2.68 -9.39
CA LEU A 198 13.05 -3.73 -8.49
C LEU A 198 12.76 -5.03 -9.24
N VAL A 199 12.17 -4.96 -10.43
CA VAL A 199 12.00 -6.13 -11.31
C VAL A 199 13.35 -6.76 -11.65
N SER A 200 14.34 -5.96 -12.07
CA SER A 200 15.67 -6.48 -12.42
C SER A 200 16.38 -7.13 -11.23
N ARG A 201 16.24 -6.55 -10.03
CA ARG A 201 16.82 -7.14 -8.80
C ARG A 201 16.18 -8.48 -8.47
N LEU A 202 14.85 -8.55 -8.58
CA LEU A 202 14.11 -9.78 -8.36
C LEU A 202 14.54 -10.85 -9.39
N VAL A 203 14.40 -10.58 -10.68
CA VAL A 203 14.78 -11.55 -11.73
C VAL A 203 16.27 -11.94 -11.65
N GLY A 204 17.16 -10.99 -11.37
CA GLY A 204 18.61 -11.25 -11.25
C GLY A 204 19.03 -12.02 -9.99
N SER A 205 18.18 -12.10 -8.97
CA SER A 205 18.41 -12.96 -7.79
C SER A 205 18.06 -14.43 -8.02
N SER A 206 17.61 -14.81 -9.24
CA SER A 206 17.16 -16.18 -9.58
C SER A 206 18.25 -17.09 -10.15
N ASP A 207 19.46 -16.59 -10.40
CA ASP A 207 20.55 -17.44 -10.92
C ASP A 207 21.18 -18.21 -9.74
N PRO A 208 21.08 -19.55 -9.70
CA PRO A 208 21.74 -20.33 -8.66
C PRO A 208 23.25 -20.34 -8.91
N SER A 209 24.00 -20.01 -7.86
CA SER A 209 25.44 -20.31 -7.77
C SER A 209 25.67 -21.80 -7.62
#